data_AF-A0A9D0ZKC2-F1
#
_entry.id   AF-A0A9D0ZKC2-F1
#
_cell.length_a   1.000
_cell.length_b   1.000
_cell.length_c   1.000
_cell.angle_alpha   90.00
_cell.angle_beta   90.00
_cell.angle_gamma   90.00
#
_symmetry.space_group_name_H-M   'P 1'
#
loop_
_entity.id
_entity.type
_entity.pdbx_description
1 polymer ?
#
loop_
_entity_poly.entity_id
_entity_poly.type
_entity_poly.pdbx_seq_one_letter_code
_entity_poly.pdbx_strand_id
1 'polypeptide(L)'
;MTERAIQRLEDLKARQRVGEHMACPRCGMDVMKTPVHTNALSRAADVYICDACGSTEAILAYMHQSSPLSGWAAFRPKRLPCDLHARPASEALPEIVGRQMAELTRIYKLCRDDPDNAEWYRLEAFESCPGLTELWSQPFQANYRACDGTVVVRLKTDEAGNIQMAANIIDK
;
A
#
# COMPACT_ATOMS: atom_id res chain seq x y z
N MET A 1 9.39 -8.39 2.54
CA MET A 1 9.13 -6.96 2.24
C MET A 1 9.82 -6.61 0.94
N THR A 2 9.29 -5.70 0.13
CA THR A 2 9.96 -5.26 -1.11
C THR A 2 11.16 -4.35 -0.81
N GLU A 3 12.06 -4.18 -1.76
CA GLU A 3 13.22 -3.27 -1.64
C GLU A 3 12.80 -1.85 -1.25
N ARG A 4 11.71 -1.34 -1.85
CA ARG A 4 11.14 -0.03 -1.53
C ARG A 4 10.67 0.07 -0.09
N ALA A 5 10.05 -0.99 0.44
CA ALA A 5 9.61 -1.06 1.83
C ALA A 5 10.81 -1.11 2.81
N ILE A 6 11.85 -1.88 2.47
CA ILE A 6 13.09 -1.95 3.25
C ILE A 6 13.74 -0.56 3.32
N GLN A 7 13.87 0.14 2.18
CA GLN A 7 14.46 1.47 2.13
C GLN A 7 13.69 2.49 2.99
N ARG A 8 12.35 2.43 3.00
CA ARG A 8 11.51 3.27 3.88
C ARG A 8 11.75 2.97 5.36
N LEU A 9 11.92 1.70 5.72
CA LEU A 9 12.21 1.32 7.10
C LEU A 9 13.59 1.81 7.55
N GLU A 10 14.60 1.73 6.67
CA GLU A 10 15.94 2.23 6.97
C GLU A 10 15.99 3.76 7.07
N ASP A 11 15.26 4.48 6.22
CA ASP A 11 15.09 5.94 6.35
C ASP A 11 14.45 6.30 7.71
N LEU A 12 13.39 5.59 8.10
CA LEU A 12 12.75 5.76 9.40
C LEU A 12 13.73 5.55 10.56
N LYS A 13 14.55 4.50 10.52
CA LYS A 13 15.60 4.25 11.52
C LYS A 13 16.62 5.39 11.58
N ALA A 14 17.08 5.86 10.42
CA ALA A 14 18.07 6.94 10.34
C ALA A 14 17.55 8.24 10.99
N ARG A 15 16.29 8.60 10.71
CA ARG A 15 15.63 9.78 11.28
C ARG A 15 15.49 9.70 12.80
N GLN A 16 15.15 8.52 13.32
CA GLN A 16 15.08 8.30 14.76
C GLN A 16 16.45 8.36 15.44
N ARG A 17 17.51 7.87 14.78
CA ARG A 17 18.88 7.90 15.31
C ARG A 17 19.41 9.33 15.49
N VAL A 18 19.05 10.25 14.59
CA VAL A 18 19.42 11.68 14.72
C VAL A 18 18.53 12.44 15.70
N GLY A 19 17.51 11.79 16.27
CA GLY A 19 16.61 12.40 17.26
C GLY A 19 15.58 13.36 16.65
N GLU A 20 15.27 13.23 15.36
CA GLU A 20 14.24 14.03 14.71
C GLU A 20 12.88 13.82 15.41
N HIS A 21 12.18 14.91 15.72
CA HIS A 21 10.81 14.82 16.19
C HIS A 21 9.91 14.33 15.06
N MET A 22 9.10 13.30 15.35
CA MET A 22 8.22 12.70 14.36
C MET A 22 7.00 12.05 14.99
N ALA A 23 5.90 11.97 14.22
CA ALA A 23 4.75 11.17 14.60
C ALA A 23 5.10 9.68 14.70
N CYS A 24 4.33 8.94 15.49
CA CYS A 24 4.52 7.50 15.66
C CYS A 24 4.42 6.78 14.30
N PRO A 25 5.43 6.02 13.86
CA PRO A 25 5.42 5.39 12.54
C PRO A 25 4.34 4.32 12.41
N ARG A 26 3.87 3.75 13.51
CA ARG A 26 2.80 2.74 13.51
C ARG A 26 1.40 3.35 13.37
N CYS A 27 1.02 4.27 14.25
CA CYS A 27 -0.35 4.83 14.24
C CYS A 27 -0.48 6.18 13.52
N GLY A 28 0.62 6.89 13.28
CA GLY A 28 0.64 8.21 12.66
C GLY A 28 0.28 9.36 13.59
N MET A 29 0.01 9.08 14.88
CA MET A 29 -0.31 10.10 15.87
C MET A 29 0.96 10.81 16.35
N ASP A 30 0.87 12.12 16.51
CA ASP A 30 1.95 12.96 17.02
C ASP A 30 2.02 12.93 18.55
N VAL A 31 2.38 11.75 19.07
CA VAL A 31 2.40 11.44 20.52
C VAL A 31 3.73 10.82 20.96
N MET A 32 4.74 10.87 20.09
CA MET A 32 6.08 10.37 20.40
C MET A 32 6.76 11.31 21.38
N LYS A 33 7.42 10.74 22.39
CA LYS A 33 8.25 11.48 23.34
C LYS A 33 9.57 11.92 22.71
N THR A 34 10.10 13.03 23.20
CA THR A 34 11.46 13.49 22.95
C THR A 34 12.25 13.40 24.26
N PRO A 35 13.39 12.69 24.32
CA PRO A 35 14.10 12.05 23.21
C PRO A 35 13.45 10.72 22.76
N VAL A 36 13.60 10.40 21.47
CA VAL A 36 12.91 9.28 20.79
C VAL A 36 13.14 7.93 21.47
N HIS A 37 14.33 7.68 22.01
CA HIS A 37 14.68 6.41 22.66
C HIS A 37 13.93 6.12 23.97
N THR A 38 13.18 7.09 24.50
CA THR A 38 12.31 6.90 25.69
C THR A 38 10.93 6.33 25.35
N ASN A 39 10.62 6.20 24.07
CA ASN A 39 9.42 5.51 23.60
C ASN A 39 9.64 3.98 23.58
N ALA A 40 8.58 3.22 23.34
CA ALA A 40 8.67 1.76 23.21
C ALA A 40 9.44 1.35 21.95
N LEU A 41 10.41 0.45 22.08
CA LEU A 41 11.02 -0.22 20.94
C LEU A 41 10.02 -1.26 20.38
N SER A 42 9.72 -1.19 19.09
CA SER A 42 8.75 -2.10 18.50
C SER A 42 9.29 -3.53 18.44
N ARG A 43 8.38 -4.50 18.56
CA ARG A 43 8.68 -5.94 18.43
C ARG A 43 8.67 -6.42 16.98
N ALA A 44 8.01 -5.68 16.09
CA ALA A 44 7.87 -6.05 14.67
C ALA A 44 8.97 -5.48 13.78
N ALA A 45 9.54 -4.34 14.19
CA ALA A 45 10.62 -3.63 13.51
C ALA A 45 11.52 -2.94 14.54
N ASP A 46 12.82 -2.93 14.28
CA ASP A 46 13.85 -2.28 15.12
C ASP A 46 13.79 -0.75 15.01
N VAL A 47 12.67 -0.16 15.47
CA VAL A 47 12.33 1.27 15.47
C VAL A 47 11.48 1.58 16.70
N TYR A 48 11.57 2.81 17.19
CA TYR A 48 10.75 3.32 18.28
C TYR A 48 9.33 3.68 17.81
N ILE A 49 8.34 3.36 18.64
CA ILE A 49 6.92 3.62 18.46
C ILE A 49 6.33 4.16 19.78
N CYS A 50 5.22 4.88 19.72
CA CYS A 50 4.62 5.44 20.94
C CYS A 50 4.19 4.34 21.92
N ASP A 51 4.14 4.67 23.21
CA ASP A 51 3.88 3.70 24.29
C ASP A 51 2.57 2.92 24.08
N ALA A 52 1.51 3.59 23.62
CA ALA A 52 0.22 2.94 23.36
C ALA A 52 0.33 1.86 22.26
N CYS A 53 1.11 2.13 21.22
CA CYS A 53 1.41 1.16 20.18
C CYS A 53 2.29 0.02 20.74
N GLY A 54 3.27 0.34 21.59
CA GLY A 54 4.14 -0.64 22.25
C GLY A 54 3.37 -1.60 23.17
N SER A 55 2.39 -1.10 23.93
CA SER A 55 1.48 -1.92 24.74
C SER A 55 0.61 -2.82 23.87
N THR A 56 0.10 -2.30 22.76
CA THR A 56 -0.69 -3.08 21.79
C THR A 56 0.14 -4.24 21.22
N GLU A 57 1.41 -3.99 20.86
CA GLU A 57 2.31 -5.05 20.40
C GLU A 57 2.60 -6.10 21.47
N ALA A 58 2.73 -5.69 22.74
CA ALA A 58 2.93 -6.63 23.84
C ALA A 58 1.70 -7.55 24.02
N ILE A 59 0.49 -7.01 23.94
CA ILE A 59 -0.77 -7.78 24.02
C ILE A 59 -0.89 -8.75 22.83
N LEU A 60 -0.65 -8.28 21.61
CA LEU A 60 -0.69 -9.13 20.41
C LEU A 60 0.33 -10.28 20.51
N ALA A 61 1.55 -9.99 20.93
CA ALA A 61 2.59 -11.00 21.13
C ALA A 61 2.17 -12.05 22.18
N TYR A 62 1.55 -11.63 23.28
CA TYR A 62 0.99 -12.54 24.29
C TYR A 62 -0.12 -13.43 23.71
N MET A 63 -0.94 -12.90 22.80
CA MET A 63 -1.98 -13.65 22.08
C MET A 63 -1.45 -14.50 20.92
N HIS A 64 -0.13 -14.57 20.72
CA HIS A 64 0.50 -15.21 19.55
C HIS A 64 0.01 -14.64 18.21
N GLN A 65 -0.30 -13.34 18.18
CA GLN A 65 -0.69 -12.59 16.99
C GLN A 65 0.36 -11.53 16.66
N SER A 66 0.42 -11.15 15.39
CA SER A 66 1.25 -10.03 14.93
C SER A 66 0.46 -9.14 13.98
N SER A 67 0.79 -7.86 13.98
CA SER A 67 0.27 -6.90 12.99
C SER A 67 1.30 -6.74 11.89
N PRO A 68 0.91 -6.84 10.61
CA PRO A 68 1.85 -6.67 9.50
C PRO A 68 2.35 -5.22 9.43
N LEU A 69 3.61 -5.04 9.06
CA LEU A 69 4.23 -3.72 8.87
C LEU A 69 3.56 -2.92 7.76
N SER A 70 3.01 -3.59 6.74
CA SER A 70 2.27 -2.93 5.63
C SER A 70 1.08 -2.09 6.10
N GLY A 71 0.52 -2.39 7.28
CA GLY A 71 -0.60 -1.63 7.86
C GLY A 71 -0.19 -0.38 8.65
N TRP A 72 1.10 -0.14 8.85
CA TRP A 72 1.58 1.00 9.63
C TRP A 72 1.42 2.33 8.89
N ALA A 73 1.21 3.41 9.64
CA ALA A 73 1.08 4.75 9.10
C ALA A 73 2.27 5.19 8.24
N ALA A 74 3.50 4.80 8.62
CA ALA A 74 4.73 5.11 7.88
C ALA A 74 4.78 4.48 6.47
N PHE A 75 4.06 3.38 6.24
CA PHE A 75 3.99 2.72 4.94
C PHE A 75 2.70 3.02 4.18
N ARG A 76 1.81 3.87 4.73
CA ARG A 76 0.60 4.28 4.01
C ARG A 76 0.98 4.94 2.68
N PRO A 77 0.32 4.53 1.58
CA PRO A 77 0.68 5.02 0.26
C PRO A 77 0.31 6.50 0.14
N LYS A 78 1.25 7.31 -0.34
CA LYS A 78 0.95 8.69 -0.74
C LYS A 78 0.18 8.66 -2.05
N ARG A 79 -1.13 8.93 -1.99
CA ARG A 79 -2.01 8.91 -3.17
C ARG A 79 -1.80 10.15 -4.02
N LEU A 80 -1.65 9.94 -5.33
CA LEU A 80 -1.61 11.03 -6.31
C LEU A 80 -3.00 11.66 -6.46
N PRO A 81 -3.09 12.99 -6.66
CA PRO A 81 -4.35 13.66 -6.96
C PRO A 81 -5.01 13.06 -8.20
N CYS A 82 -6.32 12.88 -8.16
CA CYS A 82 -7.07 12.30 -9.25
C CYS A 82 -8.54 12.72 -9.17
N ASP A 83 -9.11 13.10 -10.31
CA ASP A 83 -10.48 13.58 -10.46
C ASP A 83 -11.41 12.54 -11.10
N LEU A 84 -10.95 11.29 -11.28
CA LEU A 84 -11.76 10.22 -11.89
C LEU A 84 -13.12 10.04 -11.21
N HIS A 85 -13.21 10.25 -9.89
CA HIS A 85 -14.47 10.16 -9.15
C HIS A 85 -15.54 11.20 -9.60
N ALA A 86 -15.13 12.29 -10.23
CA ALA A 86 -16.00 13.35 -10.73
C ALA A 86 -16.35 13.18 -12.22
N ARG A 87 -15.72 12.22 -12.90
CA ARG A 87 -15.87 11.97 -14.33
C ARG A 87 -16.64 10.68 -14.58
N PRO A 88 -17.35 10.55 -15.71
CA PRO A 88 -18.03 9.31 -16.07
C PRO A 88 -17.03 8.19 -16.36
N ALA A 89 -17.42 6.96 -16.05
CA ALA A 89 -16.59 5.77 -16.19
C ALA A 89 -16.15 5.54 -17.65
N SER A 90 -17.00 5.94 -18.60
CA SER A 90 -16.72 5.88 -20.04
C SER A 90 -15.55 6.76 -20.48
N GLU A 91 -15.33 7.89 -19.80
CA GLU A 91 -14.15 8.75 -20.00
C GLU A 91 -12.95 8.30 -19.19
N ALA A 92 -13.19 7.78 -17.98
CA ALA A 92 -12.15 7.29 -17.08
C ALA A 92 -11.42 6.06 -17.66
N LEU A 93 -12.15 5.13 -18.27
CA LEU A 93 -11.61 3.87 -18.77
C LEU A 93 -10.47 4.03 -19.80
N PRO A 94 -10.64 4.78 -20.91
CA PRO A 94 -9.57 4.95 -21.89
C PRO A 94 -8.36 5.67 -21.31
N GLU A 95 -8.55 6.56 -20.34
CA GLU A 95 -7.44 7.22 -19.64
C GLU A 95 -6.65 6.25 -18.74
N ILE A 96 -7.34 5.44 -17.94
CA ILE A 96 -6.73 4.42 -17.08
C ILE A 96 -5.93 3.43 -17.94
N VAL A 97 -6.55 2.92 -19.01
CA VAL A 97 -5.90 1.97 -19.93
C VAL A 97 -4.73 2.63 -20.66
N GLY A 98 -4.87 3.88 -21.11
CA GLY A 98 -3.81 4.57 -21.86
C GLY A 98 -2.61 4.96 -20.99
N ARG A 99 -2.82 5.32 -19.73
CA ARG A 99 -1.75 5.88 -18.85
C ARG A 99 -1.21 4.90 -17.83
N GLN A 100 -2.06 4.05 -17.26
CA GLN A 100 -1.72 3.26 -16.07
C GLN A 100 -1.49 1.77 -16.37
N MET A 101 -1.74 1.31 -17.61
CA MET A 101 -1.67 -0.12 -17.95
C MET A 101 -0.28 -0.73 -17.83
N ALA A 102 0.76 0.01 -18.20
CA ALA A 102 2.14 -0.46 -18.06
C ALA A 102 2.49 -0.75 -16.59
N GLU A 103 2.05 0.14 -15.69
CA GLU A 103 2.28 0.00 -14.26
C GLU A 103 1.42 -1.12 -13.65
N LEU A 104 0.14 -1.22 -14.00
CA LEU A 104 -0.71 -2.33 -13.56
C LEU A 104 -0.15 -3.69 -14.01
N THR A 105 0.40 -3.76 -15.22
CA THR A 105 1.06 -4.97 -15.73
C THR A 105 2.35 -5.26 -14.96
N ARG A 106 3.13 -4.24 -14.60
CA ARG A 106 4.32 -4.39 -13.74
C ARG A 106 3.93 -4.96 -12.38
N ILE A 107 2.96 -4.36 -11.70
CA ILE A 107 2.46 -4.81 -10.39
C ILE A 107 1.90 -6.23 -10.49
N TYR A 108 1.15 -6.55 -11.54
CA TYR A 108 0.63 -7.90 -11.77
C TYR A 108 1.74 -8.95 -11.85
N LYS A 109 2.80 -8.68 -12.63
CA LYS A 109 3.96 -9.58 -12.74
C LYS A 109 4.63 -9.77 -11.38
N LEU A 110 4.85 -8.69 -10.63
CA LEU A 110 5.44 -8.75 -9.29
C LEU A 110 4.60 -9.58 -8.32
N CYS A 111 3.28 -9.36 -8.26
CA CYS A 111 2.37 -10.15 -7.42
C CYS A 111 2.30 -11.63 -7.82
N ARG A 112 2.49 -11.94 -9.11
CA ARG A 112 2.49 -13.32 -9.64
C ARG A 112 3.80 -14.02 -9.30
N ASP A 113 4.93 -13.34 -9.50
CA ASP A 113 6.26 -13.92 -9.40
C ASP A 113 6.76 -13.94 -7.93
N ASP A 114 6.24 -13.06 -7.07
CA ASP A 114 6.51 -12.98 -5.62
C ASP A 114 5.22 -12.73 -4.81
N PRO A 115 4.35 -13.76 -4.66
CA PRO A 115 3.06 -13.62 -4.00
C PRO A 115 3.16 -13.32 -2.50
N ASP A 116 4.25 -13.71 -1.83
CA ASP A 116 4.46 -13.47 -0.40
C ASP A 116 4.61 -11.96 -0.09
N ASN A 117 4.99 -11.16 -1.08
CA ASN A 117 5.10 -9.71 -0.98
C ASN A 117 3.97 -8.95 -1.69
N ALA A 118 2.89 -9.62 -2.09
CA ALA A 118 1.76 -9.00 -2.80
C ALA A 118 1.16 -7.77 -2.08
N GLU A 119 1.10 -7.79 -0.74
CA GLU A 119 0.64 -6.64 0.05
C GLU A 119 1.53 -5.40 -0.13
N TRP A 120 2.84 -5.58 -0.28
CA TRP A 120 3.78 -4.48 -0.52
C TRP A 120 3.63 -3.93 -1.94
N TYR A 121 3.53 -4.79 -2.94
CA TYR A 121 3.26 -4.37 -4.31
C TYR A 121 1.91 -3.66 -4.45
N ARG A 122 0.91 -4.06 -3.65
CA ARG A 122 -0.37 -3.36 -3.55
C ARG A 122 -0.21 -1.93 -3.04
N LEU A 123 0.61 -1.71 -2.01
CA LEU A 123 0.91 -0.35 -1.53
C LEU A 123 1.61 0.47 -2.60
N GLU A 124 2.55 -0.12 -3.35
CA GLU A 124 3.21 0.56 -4.47
C GLU A 124 2.22 0.96 -5.56
N ALA A 125 1.25 0.08 -5.88
CA ALA A 125 0.21 0.36 -6.87
C ALA A 125 -0.63 1.58 -6.47
N PHE A 126 -0.99 1.72 -5.19
CA PHE A 126 -1.75 2.90 -4.72
C PHE A 126 -0.99 4.22 -4.82
N GLU A 127 0.35 4.18 -4.89
CA GLU A 127 1.18 5.37 -5.10
C GLU A 127 1.38 5.68 -6.58
N SER A 128 1.52 4.64 -7.41
CA SER A 128 1.80 4.80 -8.84
C SER A 128 0.55 4.93 -9.72
N CYS A 129 -0.62 4.50 -9.25
CA CYS A 129 -1.88 4.47 -10.02
C CYS A 129 -2.90 5.50 -9.49
N PRO A 130 -2.96 6.72 -10.06
CA PRO A 130 -3.92 7.74 -9.64
C PRO A 130 -5.37 7.25 -9.73
N GLY A 131 -6.13 7.46 -8.65
CA GLY A 131 -7.54 7.10 -8.57
C GLY A 131 -7.82 5.62 -8.30
N LEU A 132 -6.79 4.77 -8.15
CA LEU A 132 -6.96 3.38 -7.73
C LEU A 132 -7.59 3.34 -6.33
N THR A 133 -8.77 2.74 -6.22
CA THR A 133 -9.50 2.63 -4.95
C THR A 133 -9.26 1.30 -4.27
N GLU A 134 -9.25 0.21 -5.04
CA GLU A 134 -9.03 -1.14 -4.54
C GLU A 134 -8.15 -1.94 -5.49
N LEU A 135 -7.37 -2.87 -4.93
CA LEU A 135 -6.55 -3.80 -5.68
C LEU A 135 -6.57 -5.15 -4.97
N TRP A 136 -6.93 -6.20 -5.71
CA TRP A 136 -6.74 -7.59 -5.32
C TRP A 136 -5.56 -8.16 -6.10
N SER A 137 -4.70 -8.92 -5.43
CA SER A 137 -3.58 -9.62 -6.06
C SER A 137 -4.00 -10.94 -6.70
N GLN A 138 -5.00 -11.63 -6.13
CA GLN A 138 -5.49 -12.92 -6.61
C GLN A 138 -7.02 -13.07 -6.37
N PRO A 139 -7.86 -13.16 -7.43
CA PRO A 139 -7.52 -12.85 -8.82
C PRO A 139 -7.09 -11.38 -8.96
N PHE A 140 -6.20 -11.07 -9.90
CA PHE A 140 -5.70 -9.71 -10.06
C PHE A 140 -6.81 -8.80 -10.60
N GLN A 141 -7.21 -7.83 -9.78
CA GLN A 141 -8.27 -6.88 -10.13
C GLN A 141 -7.99 -5.52 -9.49
N ALA A 142 -7.99 -4.48 -10.32
CA ALA A 142 -7.82 -3.08 -9.94
C ALA A 142 -9.14 -2.32 -10.17
N ASN A 143 -9.64 -1.65 -9.15
CA ASN A 143 -10.87 -0.87 -9.22
C ASN A 143 -10.56 0.63 -9.13
N TYR A 144 -11.26 1.39 -9.96
CA TYR A 144 -11.24 2.84 -9.98
C TYR A 144 -12.67 3.35 -9.89
N ARG A 145 -12.95 4.21 -8.92
CA ARG A 145 -14.28 4.79 -8.75
C ARG A 145 -14.48 5.99 -9.66
N ALA A 146 -15.53 5.95 -10.46
CA ALA A 146 -16.02 7.06 -11.29
C ALA A 146 -17.33 7.62 -10.71
N CYS A 147 -17.91 8.66 -11.33
CA CYS A 147 -19.12 9.29 -10.82
C CYS A 147 -20.37 8.43 -10.98
N ASP A 148 -20.46 7.66 -12.06
CA ASP A 148 -21.59 6.85 -12.51
C ASP A 148 -21.35 5.32 -12.38
N GLY A 149 -20.12 4.90 -12.06
CA GLY A 149 -19.77 3.49 -11.95
C GLY A 149 -18.36 3.24 -11.43
N THR A 150 -17.91 2.00 -11.57
CA THR A 150 -16.55 1.57 -11.23
C THR A 150 -15.88 0.99 -12.46
N VAL A 151 -14.72 1.53 -12.84
CA VAL A 151 -13.86 0.93 -13.85
C VAL A 151 -13.07 -0.19 -13.19
N VAL A 152 -13.25 -1.40 -13.71
CA VAL A 152 -12.60 -2.61 -13.20
C VAL A 152 -11.64 -3.14 -14.26
N VAL A 153 -10.35 -3.16 -13.92
CA VAL A 153 -9.29 -3.70 -14.76
C VAL A 153 -8.83 -5.03 -14.17
N ARG A 154 -8.87 -6.10 -14.97
CA ARG A 154 -8.43 -7.44 -14.61
C ARG A 154 -7.29 -7.86 -15.50
N LEU A 155 -6.27 -8.48 -14.91
CA LEU A 155 -5.16 -9.09 -15.63
C LEU A 155 -5.08 -10.57 -15.27
N LYS A 156 -4.82 -11.41 -16.26
CA LYS A 156 -4.56 -12.83 -16.08
C LYS A 156 -3.49 -13.28 -17.06
N THR A 157 -2.78 -14.35 -16.73
CA THR A 157 -1.87 -15.03 -17.65
C THR A 157 -2.64 -16.20 -18.26
N ASP A 158 -2.61 -16.35 -19.58
CA ASP A 158 -3.18 -17.51 -20.26
C ASP A 158 -2.23 -18.73 -20.23
N GLU A 159 -2.69 -19.86 -20.75
CA GLU A 159 -1.91 -21.11 -20.81
C GLU A 159 -0.62 -20.98 -21.63
N ALA A 160 -0.55 -20.02 -22.55
CA ALA A 160 0.61 -19.72 -23.37
C ALA A 160 1.58 -18.73 -22.67
N GLY A 161 1.28 -18.29 -21.46
CA GLY A 161 2.09 -17.33 -20.72
C GLY A 161 1.86 -15.86 -21.10
N ASN A 162 0.90 -15.57 -21.98
CA ASN A 162 0.58 -14.20 -22.40
C ASN A 162 -0.33 -13.53 -21.38
N ILE A 163 -0.08 -12.25 -21.14
CA ILE A 163 -0.90 -11.45 -20.23
C ILE A 163 -2.13 -10.96 -21.00
N GLN A 164 -3.30 -11.44 -20.58
CA GLN A 164 -4.60 -10.97 -21.05
C GLN A 164 -5.14 -9.92 -20.10
N MET A 165 -5.65 -8.83 -20.67
CA MET A 165 -6.27 -7.74 -19.93
C MET A 165 -7.74 -7.64 -20.33
N ALA A 166 -8.61 -7.44 -19.33
CA ALA A 166 -10.00 -7.06 -19.53
C ALA A 166 -10.29 -5.80 -18.69
N ALA A 167 -10.91 -4.80 -19.29
CA ALA A 167 -11.38 -3.60 -18.60
C ALA A 167 -12.88 -3.46 -18.85
N ASN A 168 -13.66 -3.37 -17.77
CA ASN A 168 -15.12 -3.25 -17.83
C ASN A 168 -15.58 -2.12 -16.92
N ILE A 169 -16.74 -1.57 -17.23
CA ILE A 169 -17.45 -0.63 -16.36
C ILE A 169 -18.54 -1.42 -15.64
N ILE A 170 -18.59 -1.27 -14.32
CA ILE A 170 -19.67 -1.78 -13.49
C ILE A 170 -20.50 -0.57 -13.06
N ASP A 171 -21.73 -0.49 -13.56
CA ASP A 171 -22.68 0.55 -13.16
C ASP A 171 -23.02 0.44 -11.67
N LYS A 172 -23.38 1.57 -11.08
CA LYS A 172 -23.67 1.68 -9.64
C LYS A 172 -24.97 1.00 -9.22
#